data_AF-A0ABD0P9C7-F1
#
_entry.id   AF-A0ABD0P9C7-F1
#
_cell.length_a   1.000
_cell.length_b   1.000
_cell.length_c   1.000
_cell.angle_alpha   90.00
_cell.angle_beta   90.00
_cell.angle_gamma   90.00
#
_symmetry.space_group_name_H-M   'P 1'
#
loop_
_entity.id
_entity.type
_entity.pdbx_description
1 polymer ?
#
loop_
_entity_poly.entity_id
_entity_poly.type
_entity_poly.pdbx_seq_one_letter_code
_entity_poly.pdbx_strand_id
1 'polypeptide(L)' 'ASVTEKEDVFGLDGQIEHKLAFLRKHVPRDTNLLLIGHSIGCYIILEMMKRDPELK' A
#
# COMPACT_ATOMS: atom_id res chain seq x y z
N ALA A 1 13.86 -24.61 9.11
CA ALA A 1 13.36 -23.40 8.46
C ALA A 1 13.44 -22.26 9.46
N SER A 2 14.33 -21.28 9.27
CA SER A 2 14.43 -20.16 10.22
C SER A 2 13.19 -19.28 10.10
N VAL A 3 12.73 -18.80 11.24
CA VAL A 3 11.47 -18.07 11.46
C VAL A 3 11.51 -16.64 10.88
N THR A 4 12.45 -16.34 9.98
CA THR A 4 12.73 -14.99 9.44
C THR A 4 11.87 -14.58 8.25
N GLU A 5 11.04 -15.48 7.70
CA GLU A 5 10.20 -15.21 6.51
C GLU A 5 8.70 -15.13 6.80
N LYS A 6 8.30 -14.87 8.06
CA LYS A 6 7.00 -14.23 8.27
C LYS A 6 7.26 -12.74 8.14
N GLU A 7 7.29 -12.30 6.88
CA GLU A 7 7.31 -10.91 6.45
C GLU A 7 6.38 -10.08 7.34
N ASP A 8 6.64 -8.80 7.48
CA ASP A 8 5.93 -7.87 8.36
C ASP A 8 4.47 -7.62 7.93
N VAL A 9 3.69 -8.68 7.73
CA VAL A 9 2.31 -8.69 7.19
C VAL A 9 1.40 -7.80 8.03
N PHE A 10 1.68 -7.67 9.33
CA PHE A 10 0.89 -6.86 10.26
C PHE A 10 1.55 -5.54 10.66
N GLY A 11 2.81 -5.31 10.32
CA GLY A 11 3.43 -4.00 10.53
C GLY A 11 3.12 -3.03 9.41
N LEU A 12 3.55 -1.80 9.64
CA LEU A 12 3.10 -0.66 8.85
C LEU A 12 3.58 -0.74 7.40
N ASP A 13 4.81 -1.18 7.19
CA ASP A 13 5.38 -1.31 5.85
C ASP A 13 4.73 -2.45 5.05
N GLY A 14 4.47 -3.59 5.69
CA GLY A 14 3.73 -4.67 5.04
C GLY A 14 2.29 -4.27 4.71
N GLN A 15 1.63 -3.47 5.55
CA GLN A 15 0.30 -2.93 5.24
C GLN A 15 0.31 -1.94 4.07
N ILE A 16 1.36 -1.13 3.91
CA ILE A 16 1.53 -0.24 2.75
C ILE A 16 1.73 -1.07 1.48
N GLU A 17 2.68 -2.01 1.50
CA GLU A 17 2.99 -2.82 0.31
C GLU A 17 1.83 -3.72 -0.10
N HIS A 18 1.12 -4.31 0.86
CA HIS A 18 -0.07 -5.13 0.57
C HIS A 18 -1.13 -4.35 -0.20
N LYS A 19 -1.36 -3.07 0.12
CA LYS A 19 -2.33 -2.22 -0.60
C LYS A 19 -1.83 -1.81 -1.98
N LEU A 20 -0.54 -1.49 -2.13
CA LEU A 20 0.07 -1.20 -3.43
C LEU A 20 0.02 -2.42 -4.35
N ALA A 21 0.39 -3.60 -3.85
CA ALA A 21 0.34 -4.85 -4.59
C ALA A 21 -1.09 -5.17 -5.06
N PHE A 22 -2.09 -4.92 -4.21
CA PHE A 22 -3.49 -5.06 -4.60
C PHE A 22 -3.85 -4.15 -5.78
N LEU A 23 -3.53 -2.86 -5.70
CA LEU A 23 -3.82 -1.90 -6.78
C LEU A 23 -3.13 -2.32 -8.09
N ARG A 24 -1.83 -2.63 -8.04
CA ARG A 24 -1.05 -3.04 -9.23
C ARG A 24 -1.59 -4.30 -9.89
N LYS A 25 -2.11 -5.24 -9.10
CA LYS A 25 -2.60 -6.53 -9.59
C LYS A 25 -4.04 -6.47 -10.10
N HIS A 26 -4.88 -5.64 -9.50
CA HIS A 26 -6.33 -5.71 -9.69
C HIS A 26 -6.97 -4.45 -10.25
N VAL A 27 -6.29 -3.31 -10.23
CA VAL A 27 -6.83 -2.03 -10.70
C VAL A 27 -6.09 -1.60 -11.98
N PRO A 28 -6.81 -1.39 -13.10
CA PRO A 28 -6.23 -0.82 -14.31
C PRO A 28 -5.60 0.56 -14.04
N ARG A 29 -4.45 0.85 -14.68
CA ARG A 29 -3.69 2.08 -14.42
C ARG A 29 -4.42 3.39 -14.74
N ASP A 30 -5.38 3.35 -15.65
CA ASP A 30 -6.21 4.47 -16.08
C ASP A 30 -7.44 4.71 -15.19
N THR A 31 -7.55 3.97 -14.08
CA THR A 31 -8.65 4.14 -13.13
C THR A 31 -8.46 5.40 -12.27
N ASN A 32 -9.44 6.30 -12.28
CA ASN A 32 -9.48 7.41 -11.33
C ASN A 32 -9.72 6.87 -9.91
N LEU A 33 -8.74 7.02 -9.02
CA LEU A 33 -8.78 6.55 -7.65
C LEU A 33 -9.05 7.69 -6.66
N LEU A 34 -10.00 7.49 -5.74
CA LEU A 34 -10.19 8.35 -4.57
C LEU A 34 -9.72 7.61 -3.32
N LEU A 35 -8.65 8.10 -2.69
CA LEU A 35 -8.09 7.53 -1.46
C LEU A 35 -8.60 8.31 -0.25
N ILE A 36 -9.27 7.63 0.69
CA ILE A 36 -9.79 8.24 1.93
C ILE A 36 -9.11 7.58 3.11
N GLY A 37 -8.43 8.38 3.93
CA GLY A 37 -7.74 7.94 5.14
C GLY A 37 -8.30 8.61 6.39
N HIS A 38 -8.28 7.89 7.51
CA HIS A 38 -8.48 8.43 8.85
C HIS A 38 -7.29 8.05 9.74
N SER A 39 -6.77 9.01 10.51
CA SER A 39 -5.63 8.79 11.42
C SER A 39 -4.45 8.11 10.70
N ILE A 40 -4.01 6.91 11.14
CA ILE A 40 -2.93 6.14 10.52
C ILE A 40 -3.18 5.82 9.03
N GLY A 41 -4.44 5.75 8.60
CA GLY A 41 -4.79 5.56 7.20
C GLY A 41 -4.30 6.70 6.30
N CYS A 42 -4.24 7.94 6.80
CA CYS A 42 -3.68 9.06 6.06
C CYS A 42 -2.18 8.86 5.79
N TYR A 43 -1.43 8.40 6.81
CA TYR A 43 -0.01 8.11 6.67
C TYR A 43 0.24 7.01 5.64
N ILE A 44 -0.53 5.92 5.69
CA ILE A 44 -0.45 4.83 4.72
C ILE A 44 -0.66 5.35 3.30
N ILE A 45 -1.70 6.15 3.07
CA ILE A 45 -1.98 6.73 1.73
C ILE A 45 -0.82 7.62 1.27
N LEU A 46 -0.30 8.49 2.15
CA LEU A 46 0.82 9.36 1.80
C LEU A 46 2.07 8.55 1.42
N GLU A 47 2.37 7.47 2.15
CA GLU A 47 3.49 6.59 1.82
C GLU A 47 3.25 5.80 0.52
N MET A 48 2.01 5.36 0.26
CA MET A 48 1.65 4.75 -1.02
C MET A 48 1.90 5.71 -2.19
N MET A 49 1.46 6.97 -2.09
CA MET A 49 1.64 8.00 -3.13
C MET A 49 3.11 8.43 -3.30
N LYS A 50 3.96 8.26 -2.29
CA LYS A 50 5.42 8.49 -2.42
C LYS A 50 6.11 7.35 -3.16
N ARG A 51 5.74 6.11 -2.86
CA ARG A 51 6.34 4.90 -3.45
C ARG A 51 5.86 4.64 -4.87
N ASP A 52 4.66 5.10 -5.20
CA ASP A 52 4.05 4.97 -6.51
C ASP A 52 3.56 6.34 -7.00
N PRO A 53 4.43 7.15 -7.63
CA PRO A 53 4.08 8.50 -8.07
C PRO A 53 2.97 8.56 -9.13
N GLU A 54 2.69 7.44 -9.81
CA GLU A 54 1.60 7.34 -10.79
C GLU A 54 0.20 7.27 -10.13
N LEU A 55 0.13 7.11 -8.81
CA LEU A 55 -1.12 7.20 -8.04
C LEU A 55 -1.62 8.65 -7.86
N LYS A 56 -0.83 9.66 -8.22
CA LYS A 56 -1.16 11.08 -8.06
C LYS A 56 -1.99 11.64 -9.21
#